data_AF-A0AAW7NZ35-F1
#
_entry.id   AF-A0AAW7NZ35-F1
#
_cell.length_a   1.000
_cell.length_b   1.000
_cell.length_c   1.000
_cell.angle_alpha   90.00
_cell.angle_beta   90.00
_cell.angle_gamma   90.00
#
_symmetry.space_group_name_H-M   'P 1'
#
loop_
_entity.id
_entity.type
_entity.pdbx_description
1 polymer ?
#
loop_
_entity_poly.entity_id
_entity_poly.type
_entity_poly.pdbx_seq_one_letter_code
_entity_poly.pdbx_strand_id
1 'polypeptide(L)'
;MIYIEQAEATDLETIVSIQRAAFKAVYDKYQDEYDPYLEERERIQWKLAERPNSFYYFVKDDEEVCGFIRIQTNDEQTECWLGTAAILPDYQGRGIGSAGLKLVEEQFSAAKQWDLCTVLQDEGMVAFYEKNGYRKTRIKPEKEDMDMVYMTKTIE
;
A
#
# COMPACT_ATOMS: atom_id res chain seq x y z
N MET A 1 -0.49 -19.09 -8.28
CA MET A 1 0.33 -18.22 -9.16
C MET A 1 -0.03 -16.79 -8.84
N ILE A 2 0.96 -15.94 -8.53
CA ILE A 2 0.68 -14.57 -8.11
C ILE A 2 0.50 -13.65 -9.32
N TYR A 3 -0.59 -12.90 -9.35
CA TYR A 3 -0.86 -11.86 -10.35
C TYR A 3 -1.61 -10.67 -9.73
N ILE A 4 -1.74 -9.59 -10.51
CA ILE A 4 -2.50 -8.41 -10.12
C ILE A 4 -3.71 -8.19 -11.03
N GLU A 5 -4.77 -7.65 -10.46
CA GLU A 5 -6.00 -7.30 -11.18
C GLU A 5 -6.45 -5.92 -10.72
N GLN A 6 -6.74 -5.02 -11.64
CA GLN A 6 -7.21 -3.69 -11.28
C GLN A 6 -8.62 -3.78 -10.68
N ALA A 7 -8.82 -3.18 -9.51
CA ALA A 7 -10.11 -3.12 -8.85
C ALA A 7 -11.01 -2.02 -9.44
N GLU A 8 -12.31 -2.26 -9.43
CA GLU A 8 -13.34 -1.34 -9.87
C GLU A 8 -14.15 -0.78 -8.70
N ALA A 9 -14.99 0.23 -8.96
CA ALA A 9 -15.82 0.86 -7.91
C ALA A 9 -16.75 -0.14 -7.19
N THR A 10 -17.16 -1.21 -7.86
CA THR A 10 -17.99 -2.30 -7.30
C THR A 10 -17.25 -3.12 -6.25
N ASP A 11 -15.92 -3.09 -6.22
CA ASP A 11 -15.09 -3.87 -5.31
C ASP A 11 -14.87 -3.21 -3.94
N LEU A 12 -15.55 -2.08 -3.69
CA LEU A 12 -15.40 -1.27 -2.48
C LEU A 12 -15.50 -2.09 -1.19
N GLU A 13 -16.50 -2.98 -1.08
CA GLU A 13 -16.66 -3.80 0.14
C GLU A 13 -15.47 -4.72 0.38
N THR A 14 -14.95 -5.33 -0.69
CA THR A 14 -13.79 -6.22 -0.62
C THR A 14 -12.55 -5.45 -0.17
N ILE A 15 -12.31 -4.27 -0.74
CA ILE A 15 -11.18 -3.39 -0.35
C ILE A 15 -11.31 -2.96 1.11
N VAL A 16 -12.49 -2.51 1.53
CA VAL A 16 -12.73 -2.11 2.93
C VAL A 16 -12.46 -3.29 3.87
N SER A 17 -13.00 -4.47 3.57
CA SER A 17 -12.81 -5.68 4.38
C SER A 17 -11.33 -6.06 4.52
N ILE A 18 -10.59 -6.09 3.41
CA ILE A 18 -9.15 -6.38 3.41
C ILE A 18 -8.36 -5.34 4.21
N GLN A 19 -8.64 -4.05 4.01
CA GLN A 19 -7.95 -2.96 4.71
C GLN A 19 -8.17 -3.08 6.22
N ARG A 20 -9.41 -3.31 6.66
CA ARG A 20 -9.72 -3.50 8.09
C ARG A 20 -9.02 -4.73 8.66
N ALA A 21 -9.04 -5.86 7.96
CA ALA A 21 -8.41 -7.09 8.42
C ALA A 21 -6.88 -6.96 8.52
N ALA A 22 -6.24 -6.36 7.51
CA ALA A 22 -4.79 -6.25 7.44
C ALA A 22 -4.21 -5.25 8.47
N PHE A 23 -4.91 -4.13 8.71
CA PHE A 23 -4.41 -3.07 9.59
C PHE A 23 -4.88 -3.18 11.04
N LYS A 24 -5.79 -4.10 11.38
CA LYS A 24 -6.29 -4.26 12.75
C LYS A 24 -5.18 -4.41 13.80
N ALA A 25 -4.19 -5.27 13.53
CA ALA A 25 -3.09 -5.50 14.48
C ALA A 25 -2.18 -4.28 14.64
N VAL A 26 -1.97 -3.51 13.56
CA VAL A 26 -1.19 -2.27 13.58
C VAL A 26 -1.93 -1.22 14.41
N TYR A 27 -3.23 -1.04 14.15
CA TYR A 27 -4.07 -0.15 14.92
C TYR A 27 -4.11 -0.54 16.41
N ASP A 28 -4.33 -1.80 16.74
CA ASP A 28 -4.34 -2.29 18.13
C ASP A 28 -3.01 -1.99 18.87
N LYS A 29 -1.89 -1.92 18.14
CA LYS A 29 -0.56 -1.62 18.69
C LYS A 29 -0.29 -0.12 18.87
N TYR A 30 -0.59 0.70 17.86
CA TYR A 30 -0.19 2.12 17.82
C TYR A 30 -1.34 3.11 18.10
N GLN A 31 -2.59 2.63 18.06
CA GLN A 31 -3.82 3.40 18.27
C GLN A 31 -3.79 4.73 17.52
N ASP A 32 -3.36 4.69 16.26
CA ASP A 32 -3.20 5.88 15.44
C ASP A 32 -4.53 6.34 14.82
N GLU A 33 -4.81 7.63 14.92
CA GLU A 33 -6.06 8.20 14.41
C GLU A 33 -6.10 8.23 12.87
N TYR A 34 -4.92 8.24 12.22
CA TYR A 34 -4.77 8.21 10.78
C TYR A 34 -4.56 6.79 10.22
N ASP A 35 -4.68 5.76 11.05
CA ASP A 35 -4.50 4.37 10.63
C ASP A 35 -5.52 3.98 9.53
N PRO A 36 -5.11 3.26 8.46
CA PRO A 36 -6.04 2.74 7.46
C PRO A 36 -7.19 1.90 8.03
N TYR A 37 -7.01 1.31 9.21
CA TYR A 37 -8.07 0.64 9.97
C TYR A 37 -9.24 1.55 10.37
N LEU A 38 -9.04 2.86 10.51
CA LEU A 38 -10.10 3.81 10.84
C LEU A 38 -10.64 4.56 9.63
N GLU A 39 -9.96 4.51 8.49
CA GLU A 39 -10.34 5.29 7.31
C GLU A 39 -11.80 5.05 6.89
N GLU A 40 -12.61 6.11 6.81
CA GLU A 40 -14.03 6.01 6.47
C GLU A 40 -14.26 5.39 5.08
N ARG A 41 -15.36 4.65 4.97
CA ARG A 41 -15.75 3.98 3.73
C ARG A 41 -15.86 4.96 2.56
N GLU A 42 -16.50 6.10 2.79
CA GLU A 42 -16.74 7.16 1.81
C GLU A 42 -15.42 7.71 1.27
N ARG A 43 -14.40 7.79 2.13
CA ARG A 43 -13.05 8.21 1.74
C ARG A 43 -12.34 7.16 0.89
N ILE A 44 -12.51 5.87 1.21
CA ILE A 44 -12.01 4.76 0.39
C ILE A 44 -12.70 4.77 -0.97
N GLN A 45 -14.03 4.95 -1.00
CA GLN A 45 -14.83 5.06 -2.21
C GLN A 45 -14.35 6.22 -3.10
N TRP A 46 -14.17 7.41 -2.52
CA TRP A 46 -13.65 8.56 -3.26
C TRP A 46 -12.27 8.27 -3.85
N LYS A 47 -11.35 7.69 -3.07
CA LYS A 47 -10.02 7.28 -3.55
C LYS A 47 -10.09 6.24 -4.68
N LEU A 48 -11.07 5.34 -4.66
CA LEU A 48 -11.22 4.24 -5.61
C LEU A 48 -11.87 4.70 -6.93
N ALA A 49 -12.90 5.54 -6.84
CA ALA A 49 -13.79 5.83 -7.97
C ALA A 49 -13.69 7.26 -8.52
N GLU A 50 -13.28 8.24 -7.71
CA GLU A 50 -13.38 9.66 -8.07
C GLU A 50 -12.03 10.37 -8.11
N ARG A 51 -11.06 9.94 -7.30
CA ARG A 51 -9.76 10.59 -7.22
C ARG A 51 -8.98 10.36 -8.53
N PRO A 52 -8.56 11.42 -9.24
CA PRO A 52 -7.77 11.29 -10.45
C PRO A 52 -6.45 10.55 -10.19
N ASN A 53 -5.98 9.78 -11.18
CA ASN A 53 -4.70 9.05 -11.15
C ASN A 53 -4.52 8.15 -9.92
N SER A 54 -5.62 7.65 -9.37
CA SER A 54 -5.65 6.75 -8.21
C SER A 54 -6.11 5.38 -8.68
N PHE A 55 -5.30 4.36 -8.40
CA PHE A 55 -5.54 3.00 -8.86
C PHE A 55 -5.44 2.03 -7.69
N TYR A 56 -6.30 1.03 -7.66
CA TYR A 56 -6.22 -0.09 -6.74
C TYR A 56 -6.00 -1.36 -7.55
N TYR A 57 -5.05 -2.17 -7.14
CA TYR A 57 -4.78 -3.48 -7.73
C TYR A 57 -4.92 -4.54 -6.65
N PHE A 58 -5.81 -5.50 -6.86
CA PHE A 58 -5.80 -6.73 -6.07
C PHE A 58 -4.53 -7.51 -6.34
N VAL A 59 -3.97 -8.10 -5.29
CA VAL A 59 -2.92 -9.11 -5.37
C VAL A 59 -3.59 -10.46 -5.15
N LYS A 60 -3.60 -11.30 -6.17
CA LYS A 60 -4.22 -12.62 -6.16
C LYS A 60 -3.16 -13.72 -6.17
N ASP A 61 -3.45 -14.84 -5.51
CA ASP A 61 -2.71 -16.10 -5.66
C ASP A 61 -3.67 -17.17 -6.17
N ASP A 62 -3.54 -17.49 -7.46
CA ASP A 62 -4.58 -18.20 -8.21
C ASP A 62 -5.93 -17.46 -8.12
N GLU A 63 -7.03 -18.12 -7.75
CA GLU A 63 -8.35 -17.48 -7.71
C GLU A 63 -8.60 -16.64 -6.44
N GLU A 64 -7.70 -16.70 -5.46
CA GLU A 64 -7.88 -16.09 -4.14
C GLU A 64 -7.36 -14.65 -4.09
N VAL A 65 -8.20 -13.72 -3.59
CA VAL A 65 -7.77 -12.35 -3.31
C VAL A 65 -7.02 -12.31 -2.00
N CYS A 66 -5.69 -12.13 -2.06
CA CYS A 66 -4.83 -12.10 -0.88
C CYS A 66 -4.68 -10.69 -0.29
N GLY A 67 -4.99 -9.65 -1.06
CA GLY A 67 -4.76 -8.28 -0.65
C GLY A 67 -4.95 -7.28 -1.78
N PHE A 68 -4.58 -6.02 -1.55
CA PHE A 68 -4.52 -4.99 -2.58
C PHE A 68 -3.35 -4.02 -2.37
N ILE A 69 -3.00 -3.31 -3.43
CA ILE A 69 -2.04 -2.22 -3.42
C ILE A 69 -2.66 -1.01 -4.12
N ARG A 70 -2.66 0.14 -3.43
CA ARG A 70 -3.13 1.40 -3.98
C ARG A 70 -1.97 2.24 -4.50
N ILE A 71 -2.06 2.69 -5.75
CA ILE A 71 -1.09 3.58 -6.40
C ILE A 71 -1.74 4.93 -6.69
N GLN A 72 -0.98 6.00 -6.54
CA GLN A 72 -1.33 7.34 -7.00
C GLN A 72 -0.22 7.85 -7.92
N THR A 73 -0.54 8.45 -9.06
CA THR A 73 0.48 8.96 -9.98
C THR A 73 0.29 10.44 -10.35
N ASN A 74 1.31 11.03 -10.96
CA ASN A 74 1.14 12.20 -11.84
C ASN A 74 0.47 11.81 -13.17
N ASP A 75 0.13 12.79 -13.99
CA ASP A 75 -0.55 12.58 -15.28
C ASP A 75 0.32 11.76 -16.25
N GLU A 76 1.64 11.96 -16.22
CA GLU A 76 2.58 11.23 -17.07
C GLU A 76 2.92 9.82 -16.54
N GLN A 77 2.44 9.45 -15.35
CA GLN A 77 2.73 8.19 -14.67
C GLN A 77 4.24 7.90 -14.50
N THR A 78 5.05 8.96 -14.40
CA THR A 78 6.50 8.89 -14.19
C THR A 78 6.90 8.94 -12.72
N GLU A 79 6.00 9.44 -11.86
CA GLU A 79 6.17 9.54 -10.41
C GLU A 79 4.99 8.86 -9.73
N CYS A 80 5.27 7.82 -8.96
CA CYS A 80 4.28 7.00 -8.28
C CYS A 80 4.39 7.15 -6.77
N TRP A 81 3.25 7.37 -6.11
CA TRP A 81 3.10 7.25 -4.67
C TRP A 81 2.40 5.93 -4.33
N LEU A 82 3.10 5.06 -3.60
CA LEU A 82 2.53 3.88 -3.01
C LEU A 82 1.68 4.29 -1.80
N GLY A 83 0.37 4.19 -1.97
CA GLY A 83 -0.60 4.43 -0.91
C GLY A 83 -0.73 3.22 0.02
N THR A 84 -1.96 2.87 0.37
CA THR A 84 -2.23 1.69 1.20
C THR A 84 -1.84 0.41 0.46
N ALA A 85 -0.95 -0.37 1.06
CA ALA A 85 -0.69 -1.75 0.67
C ALA A 85 -1.17 -2.67 1.80
N ALA A 86 -2.13 -3.55 1.49
CA ALA A 86 -2.80 -4.39 2.47
C ALA A 86 -2.77 -5.84 2.01
N ILE A 87 -2.10 -6.72 2.76
CA ILE A 87 -2.16 -8.18 2.56
C ILE A 87 -2.90 -8.77 3.76
N LEU A 88 -3.89 -9.62 3.49
CA LEU A 88 -4.66 -10.32 4.52
C LEU A 88 -3.71 -11.10 5.45
N PRO A 89 -3.95 -11.10 6.78
CA PRO A 89 -3.03 -11.69 7.76
C PRO A 89 -2.58 -13.12 7.44
N ASP A 90 -3.51 -13.96 6.99
CA ASP A 90 -3.24 -15.37 6.66
C ASP A 90 -2.24 -15.54 5.50
N TYR A 91 -2.10 -14.52 4.65
CA TYR A 91 -1.24 -14.53 3.46
C TYR A 91 0.08 -13.77 3.66
N GLN A 92 0.27 -13.11 4.81
CA GLN A 92 1.50 -12.40 5.14
C GLN A 92 2.67 -13.38 5.37
N GLY A 93 3.91 -12.89 5.22
CA GLY A 93 5.13 -13.70 5.39
C GLY A 93 5.40 -14.71 4.27
N ARG A 94 4.51 -14.85 3.27
CA ARG A 94 4.64 -15.81 2.15
C ARG A 94 5.28 -15.22 0.89
N GLY A 95 5.73 -13.97 0.94
CA GLY A 95 6.29 -13.25 -0.21
C GLY A 95 5.27 -12.62 -1.16
N ILE A 96 3.96 -12.79 -0.91
CA ILE A 96 2.87 -12.28 -1.75
C ILE A 96 2.91 -10.76 -1.90
N GLY A 97 3.11 -10.03 -0.80
CA GLY A 97 3.23 -8.56 -0.85
C GLY A 97 4.39 -8.07 -1.73
N SER A 98 5.56 -8.74 -1.67
CA SER A 98 6.71 -8.42 -2.52
C SER A 98 6.44 -8.72 -3.99
N ALA A 99 5.80 -9.84 -4.28
CA ALA A 99 5.43 -10.20 -5.64
C ALA A 99 4.39 -9.22 -6.23
N GLY A 100 3.35 -8.87 -5.46
CA GLY A 100 2.36 -7.87 -5.85
C GLY A 100 2.98 -6.50 -6.09
N LEU A 101 3.88 -6.06 -5.20
CA LEU A 101 4.59 -4.78 -5.35
C LEU A 101 5.43 -4.73 -6.63
N LYS A 102 6.17 -5.79 -6.92
CA LYS A 102 6.94 -5.90 -8.16
C LYS A 102 6.04 -5.84 -9.40
N LEU A 103 4.89 -6.54 -9.37
CA LEU A 103 3.96 -6.56 -10.49
C LEU A 103 3.33 -5.18 -10.75
N VAL A 104 2.97 -4.44 -9.70
CA VAL A 104 2.48 -3.06 -9.89
C VAL A 104 3.58 -2.14 -10.39
N GLU A 105 4.82 -2.30 -9.93
CA GLU A 105 5.96 -1.55 -10.47
C GLU A 105 6.17 -1.82 -11.97
N GLU A 106 6.04 -3.08 -12.40
CA GLU A 106 6.10 -3.48 -13.82
C GLU A 106 4.93 -2.92 -14.64
N GLN A 107 3.73 -2.87 -14.06
CA GLN A 107 2.54 -2.30 -14.70
C GLN A 107 2.67 -0.79 -14.98
N PHE A 108 3.35 -0.06 -14.10
CA PHE A 108 3.67 1.36 -14.29
C PHE A 108 5.11 1.53 -14.79
N SER A 109 5.44 0.89 -15.91
CA SER A 109 6.81 0.83 -16.44
C SER A 109 7.43 2.18 -16.84
N ALA A 110 6.62 3.25 -16.95
CA ALA A 110 7.12 4.60 -17.18
C ALA A 110 7.60 5.30 -15.89
N ALA A 111 7.24 4.75 -14.72
CA ALA A 111 7.59 5.30 -13.43
C ALA A 111 9.09 5.20 -13.17
N LYS A 112 9.71 6.35 -12.94
CA LYS A 112 11.13 6.47 -12.57
C LYS A 112 11.33 6.59 -11.07
N GLN A 113 10.27 6.96 -10.34
CA GLN A 113 10.33 7.16 -8.91
C GLN A 113 9.07 6.61 -8.24
N TRP A 114 9.29 5.91 -7.13
CA TRP A 114 8.27 5.38 -6.24
C TRP A 114 8.50 5.90 -4.83
N ASP A 115 7.53 6.62 -4.29
CA ASP A 115 7.58 7.17 -2.95
C ASP A 115 6.51 6.54 -2.05
N LEU A 116 6.81 6.46 -0.76
CA LEU A 116 5.86 6.01 0.26
C LEU A 116 6.15 6.67 1.60
N CYS A 117 5.20 6.52 2.52
CA CYS A 117 5.33 6.90 3.91
C CYS A 117 4.82 5.75 4.80
N THR A 118 5.57 5.41 5.85
CA THR A 118 5.19 4.36 6.81
C THR A 118 5.66 4.73 8.22
N VAL A 119 5.21 3.97 9.23
CA VAL A 119 5.62 4.17 10.63
C VAL A 119 7.06 3.69 10.81
N LEU A 120 7.94 4.56 11.29
CA LEU A 120 9.37 4.24 11.46
C LEU A 120 9.57 3.13 12.50
N GLN A 121 8.77 3.14 13.57
CA GLN A 121 8.80 2.17 14.66
C GLN A 121 8.20 0.81 14.27
N ASP A 122 7.59 0.67 13.08
CA ASP A 122 7.22 -0.64 12.54
C ASP A 122 8.39 -1.18 11.70
N GLU A 123 9.35 -1.81 12.39
CA GLU A 123 10.54 -2.38 11.77
C GLU A 123 10.21 -3.42 10.69
N GLY A 124 9.06 -4.10 10.80
CA GLY A 124 8.60 -5.08 9.82
C GLY A 124 8.19 -4.43 8.50
N MET A 125 7.39 -3.35 8.56
CA MET A 125 7.01 -2.57 7.38
C MET A 125 8.23 -1.92 6.73
N VAL A 126 9.11 -1.33 7.54
CA VAL A 126 10.34 -0.70 7.05
C VAL A 126 11.24 -1.72 6.35
N ALA A 127 11.50 -2.87 6.98
CA ALA A 127 12.33 -3.92 6.41
C ALA A 127 11.70 -4.52 5.14
N PHE A 128 10.37 -4.61 5.07
CA PHE A 128 9.67 -5.01 3.85
C PHE A 128 9.99 -4.06 2.69
N TYR A 129 9.87 -2.75 2.87
CA TYR A 129 10.17 -1.79 1.80
C TYR A 129 11.66 -1.75 1.44
N GLU A 130 12.56 -1.81 2.42
CA GLU A 130 14.01 -1.89 2.18
C GLU A 130 14.39 -3.12 1.34
N LYS A 131 13.80 -4.29 1.65
CA LYS A 131 13.99 -5.52 0.87
C LYS A 131 13.51 -5.40 -0.58
N ASN A 132 12.49 -4.58 -0.83
CA ASN A 132 11.96 -4.32 -2.18
C ASN A 132 12.68 -3.14 -2.89
N GLY A 133 13.77 -2.62 -2.32
CA GLY A 133 14.64 -1.64 -2.98
C GLY A 133 14.37 -0.18 -2.62
N TYR A 134 13.45 0.09 -1.69
CA TYR A 134 13.20 1.44 -1.19
C TYR A 134 14.27 1.85 -0.17
N ARG A 135 14.58 3.14 -0.13
CA ARG A 135 15.54 3.72 0.82
C ARG A 135 14.88 4.84 1.60
N LYS A 136 15.16 4.92 2.90
CA LYS A 136 14.69 6.01 3.76
C LYS A 136 15.28 7.35 3.27
N THR A 137 14.43 8.37 3.14
CA THR A 137 14.83 9.69 2.65
C THR A 137 14.58 10.79 3.67
N ARG A 138 13.48 10.71 4.43
CA ARG A 138 13.11 11.71 5.43
C ARG A 138 12.34 11.10 6.58
N ILE A 139 12.64 11.53 7.81
CA ILE A 139 11.87 11.18 9.01
C ILE A 139 11.14 12.44 9.49
N LYS A 140 9.89 12.29 9.95
CA LYS A 140 9.08 13.36 10.54
C LYS A 140 8.38 12.85 11.80
N PRO A 141 8.43 13.59 12.91
CA PRO A 141 7.60 13.30 14.07
C PRO A 141 6.11 13.43 13.71
N GLU A 142 5.29 12.48 14.13
CA GLU A 142 3.83 12.52 13.99
C GLU A 142 3.17 12.78 15.34
N LYS A 143 3.56 12.00 16.37
CA LYS A 143 3.12 12.16 17.76
C LYS A 143 4.16 11.54 18.72
N GLU A 144 3.90 11.63 20.01
CA GLU A 144 4.75 11.01 21.03
C GLU A 144 4.93 9.51 20.73
N ASP A 145 6.18 9.06 20.68
CA ASP A 145 6.60 7.70 20.35
C ASP A 145 6.22 7.17 18.95
N MET A 146 5.87 8.04 18.01
CA MET A 146 5.57 7.66 16.62
C MET A 146 6.11 8.67 15.61
N ASP A 147 7.05 8.21 14.79
CA ASP A 147 7.62 8.94 13.67
C ASP A 147 7.18 8.31 12.35
N MET A 148 7.00 9.14 11.34
CA MET A 148 6.80 8.71 9.96
C MET A 148 8.12 8.74 9.20
N VAL A 149 8.41 7.67 8.47
CA VAL A 149 9.54 7.58 7.55
C VAL A 149 9.06 7.57 6.11
N TYR A 150 9.59 8.51 5.33
CA TYR A 150 9.42 8.59 3.89
C TYR A 150 10.52 7.76 3.24
N MET A 151 10.14 6.96 2.24
CA MET A 151 11.07 6.11 1.51
C MET A 151 10.87 6.25 0.02
N THR A 152 11.96 6.17 -0.73
CA THR A 152 11.98 6.35 -2.19
C THR A 152 12.72 5.19 -2.84
N LYS A 153 12.22 4.73 -3.99
CA LYS A 153 12.90 3.83 -4.92
C LYS A 153 12.94 4.49 -6.30
N THR A 154 14.12 4.52 -6.91
CA THR A 154 14.32 5.02 -8.27
C THR A 154 14.51 3.83 -9.21
N ILE A 155 13.85 3.86 -10.36
CA ILE A 155 14.00 2.87 -11.43
C ILE A 155 14.77 3.55 -12.57
N GLU A 156 15.89 2.93 -12.97
CA GLU A 156 16.76 3.39 -14.06
C GLU A 156 16.30 2.89 -15.43
#